data_AF-A0A3S2BZS3-F1
#
_entry.id   AF-A0A3S2BZS3-F1
#
_cell.length_a   1.000
_cell.length_b   1.000
_cell.length_c   1.000
_cell.angle_alpha   90.00
_cell.angle_beta   90.00
_cell.angle_gamma   90.00
#
_symmetry.space_group_name_H-M   'P 1'
#
loop_
_entity.id
_entity.type
_entity.pdbx_description
1 polymer ?
#
loop_
_entity_poly.entity_id
_entity_poly.type
_entity_poly.pdbx_seq_one_letter_code
_entity_poly.pdbx_strand_id
1 'polypeptide(L)'
;MSEPASPGQPAVRHANKRGAARLAAVQALYQMDVAGSGVFEITAEYEAFRLGKEVDGALYREADAQWFRAILAGVVENQKTIDPIIRQALTEDWPLSRLDSTLRAILRAGVYELMKREDVPVAVI
;
A
#
# COMPACT_ATOMS: atom_id res chain seq x y z
N MET A 1 -15.17 40.82 -2.73
CA MET A 1 -16.04 40.33 -3.82
C MET A 1 -15.35 39.12 -4.41
N SER A 2 -15.79 37.92 -4.06
CA SER A 2 -15.22 36.68 -4.58
C SER A 2 -16.01 36.27 -5.81
N GLU A 3 -15.34 36.11 -6.94
CA GLU A 3 -15.95 35.59 -8.17
C GLU A 3 -16.50 34.17 -7.96
N PRO A 4 -17.69 33.84 -8.49
CA PRO A 4 -18.22 32.50 -8.42
C PRO A 4 -17.47 31.59 -9.40
N ALA A 5 -17.08 30.41 -8.94
CA ALA A 5 -16.41 29.40 -9.76
C ALA A 5 -17.28 28.93 -10.93
N SER A 6 -16.69 28.83 -12.13
CA SER A 6 -17.36 28.35 -13.35
C SER A 6 -17.77 26.87 -13.26
N PRO A 7 -18.99 26.50 -13.72
CA PRO A 7 -19.44 25.10 -13.70
C PRO A 7 -18.76 24.32 -14.83
N GLY A 8 -17.98 23.29 -14.48
CA GLY A 8 -17.40 22.38 -15.48
C GLY A 8 -16.03 21.77 -15.12
N GLN A 9 -15.38 22.22 -14.05
CA GLN A 9 -14.19 21.51 -13.57
C GLN A 9 -14.61 20.26 -12.78
N PRO A 10 -14.10 19.06 -13.13
CA PRO A 10 -14.31 17.88 -12.30
C PRO A 10 -13.78 18.22 -10.90
N ALA A 11 -14.65 18.09 -9.89
CA ALA A 11 -14.27 18.31 -8.51
C ALA A 11 -13.01 17.49 -8.22
N VAL A 12 -11.95 18.14 -7.74
CA VAL A 12 -10.73 17.46 -7.31
C VAL A 12 -11.15 16.47 -6.24
N ARG A 13 -11.27 15.20 -6.62
CA ARG A 13 -11.67 14.13 -5.72
C ARG A 13 -10.55 14.04 -4.69
N HIS A 14 -10.79 14.52 -3.48
CA HIS A 14 -9.83 14.41 -2.40
C HIS A 14 -9.39 12.95 -2.33
N ALA A 15 -8.10 12.72 -2.60
CA ALA A 15 -7.56 11.38 -2.61
C ALA A 15 -7.83 10.77 -1.23
N ASN A 16 -8.43 9.58 -1.20
CA ASN A 16 -8.53 8.83 0.05
C ASN A 16 -7.10 8.59 0.55
N LYS A 17 -6.68 9.31 1.60
CA LYS A 17 -5.32 9.24 2.16
C LYS A 17 -4.95 7.80 2.55
N ARG A 18 -5.93 6.97 2.92
CA ARG A 18 -5.73 5.52 3.19
C ARG A 18 -5.53 4.73 1.90
N GLY A 19 -6.24 5.06 0.82
CA GLY A 19 -6.01 4.46 -0.50
C GLY A 19 -4.60 4.78 -1.04
N ALA A 20 -4.15 6.02 -0.89
CA ALA A 20 -2.76 6.39 -1.22
C ALA A 20 -1.74 5.66 -0.33
N ALA A 21 -2.03 5.50 0.97
CA ALA A 21 -1.19 4.74 1.89
C ALA A 21 -1.09 3.25 1.53
N ARG A 22 -2.19 2.62 1.10
CA ARG A 22 -2.19 1.23 0.59
C ARG A 22 -1.32 1.07 -0.65
N LEU A 23 -1.47 1.98 -1.61
CA LEU A 23 -0.63 1.98 -2.81
C LEU A 23 0.85 2.09 -2.45
N ALA A 24 1.19 3.04 -1.57
CA ALA A 24 2.55 3.21 -1.09
C ALA A 24 3.07 1.95 -0.37
N ALA A 25 2.26 1.28 0.45
CA ALA A 25 2.66 0.05 1.14
C ALA A 25 2.95 -1.08 0.16
N VAL A 26 2.15 -1.25 -0.90
CA VAL A 26 2.39 -2.24 -1.96
C VAL A 26 3.70 -1.94 -2.70
N GLN A 27 3.94 -0.67 -3.05
CA GLN A 27 5.18 -0.25 -3.71
C GLN A 27 6.41 -0.49 -2.82
N ALA A 28 6.31 -0.19 -1.53
CA ALA A 28 7.36 -0.43 -0.54
C ALA A 28 7.66 -1.93 -0.40
N LEU A 29 6.63 -2.77 -0.27
CA LEU A 29 6.77 -4.23 -0.20
C LEU A 29 7.42 -4.81 -1.46
N TYR A 30 7.02 -4.31 -2.64
CA TYR A 30 7.68 -4.67 -3.90
C TYR A 30 9.16 -4.29 -3.90
N GLN A 31 9.48 -3.06 -3.49
CA GLN A 31 10.87 -2.58 -3.42
C GLN A 31 11.69 -3.43 -2.46
N MET A 32 11.15 -3.79 -1.29
CA MET A 32 11.81 -4.70 -0.34
C MET A 32 12.10 -6.08 -0.96
N ASP A 33 11.14 -6.62 -1.70
CA ASP A 33 11.26 -7.96 -2.31
C ASP A 33 12.29 -7.99 -3.44
N VAL A 34 12.39 -6.91 -4.24
CA VAL A 34 13.31 -6.83 -5.39
C VAL A 34 14.71 -6.34 -4.98
N ALA A 35 14.81 -5.35 -4.09
CA ALA A 35 16.07 -4.73 -3.70
C ALA A 35 16.68 -5.35 -2.43
N GLY A 36 15.92 -6.15 -1.68
CA GLY A 36 16.36 -6.73 -0.40
C GLY A 36 16.47 -5.73 0.75
N SER A 37 15.93 -4.52 0.59
CA SER A 37 15.98 -3.45 1.60
C SER A 37 15.16 -3.81 2.84
N GLY A 38 15.62 -3.33 4.00
CA GLY A 38 14.96 -3.55 5.28
C GLY A 38 13.71 -2.67 5.48
N VAL A 39 12.78 -3.11 6.33
CA VAL A 39 11.53 -2.39 6.61
C VAL A 39 11.76 -0.97 7.15
N PHE A 40 12.77 -0.78 8.00
CA PHE A 40 13.08 0.52 8.60
C PHE A 40 13.61 1.53 7.57
N GLU A 41 14.52 1.08 6.70
CA GLU A 41 15.09 1.90 5.63
C GLU A 41 13.99 2.36 4.66
N ILE A 42 13.16 1.42 4.19
CA ILE A 42 12.09 1.70 3.24
C ILE A 42 11.02 2.60 3.85
N THR A 43 10.68 2.40 5.12
CA THR A 43 9.73 3.27 5.82
C THR A 43 10.24 4.71 5.85
N ALA A 44 11.50 4.91 6.25
CA ALA A 44 12.11 6.24 6.33
C ALA A 44 12.19 6.92 4.97
N GLU A 45 12.57 6.18 3.92
CA GLU A 45 12.64 6.69 2.54
C GLU A 45 11.27 7.20 2.07
N TYR A 46 10.21 6.38 2.23
CA TYR A 46 8.88 6.75 1.75
C TYR A 46 8.34 7.99 2.46
N GLU A 47 8.52 8.08 3.78
CA GLU A 47 8.05 9.24 4.55
C GLU A 47 8.82 10.52 4.23
N ALA A 48 10.13 10.42 4.04
CA ALA A 48 10.97 11.57 3.75
C ALA A 48 10.75 12.09 2.32
N PHE A 49 10.61 11.19 1.34
CA PHE A 49 10.78 11.53 -0.07
C PHE A 49 9.59 11.19 -0.96
N ARG A 50 8.60 10.38 -0.53
CA ARG A 50 7.53 9.93 -1.43
C ARG A 50 6.14 10.37 -0.98
N LEU A 51 5.76 10.20 0.28
CA LEU A 51 4.38 10.45 0.73
C LEU A 51 4.04 11.94 0.69
N GLY A 52 3.21 12.38 -0.27
CA GLY A 52 2.86 13.78 -0.45
C GLY A 52 4.02 14.68 -0.90
N LYS A 53 5.07 14.09 -1.49
CA LYS A 53 6.27 14.81 -1.94
C LYS A 53 6.33 14.87 -3.47
N GLU A 54 7.08 15.83 -3.99
CA GLU A 54 7.41 15.85 -5.41
C GLU A 54 8.63 14.98 -5.67
N VAL A 55 8.52 14.06 -6.64
CA VAL A 55 9.60 13.18 -7.08
C VAL A 55 9.62 13.21 -8.60
N ASP A 56 10.78 13.53 -9.19
CA ASP A 56 10.98 13.60 -10.64
C ASP A 56 9.91 14.41 -11.39
N GLY A 57 9.49 15.54 -10.80
CA GLY A 57 8.47 16.44 -11.37
C GLY A 57 7.02 15.94 -11.23
N ALA A 58 6.79 14.82 -10.55
CA ALA A 58 5.46 14.31 -10.23
C ALA A 58 5.15 14.51 -8.74
N LEU A 59 4.06 15.21 -8.44
CA LEU A 59 3.55 15.33 -7.07
C LEU A 59 2.85 14.03 -6.66
N TYR A 60 3.41 13.34 -5.68
CA TYR A 60 2.79 12.17 -5.08
C TYR A 60 1.60 12.59 -4.23
N ARG A 61 0.58 11.73 -4.19
CA ARG A 61 -0.62 11.98 -3.38
C ARG A 61 -0.26 11.99 -1.90
N GLU A 62 -0.89 12.88 -1.14
CA GLU A 62 -0.86 12.80 0.31
C GLU A 62 -1.41 11.45 0.77
N ALA A 63 -0.62 10.77 1.59
CA ALA A 63 -0.95 9.47 2.18
C ALA A 63 -1.02 9.61 3.70
N ASP A 64 -1.84 8.77 4.32
CA ASP A 64 -1.81 8.58 5.76
C ASP A 64 -0.56 7.77 6.12
N ALA A 65 0.48 8.45 6.61
CA ALA A 65 1.76 7.83 6.97
C ALA A 65 1.61 6.79 8.09
N GLN A 66 0.67 6.98 9.02
CA GLN A 66 0.42 5.99 10.07
C GLN A 66 -0.21 4.73 9.49
N TRP A 67 -1.15 4.88 8.55
CA TRP A 67 -1.75 3.75 7.85
C TRP A 67 -0.73 2.99 7.01
N PHE A 68 0.13 3.71 6.29
CA PHE A 68 1.24 3.14 5.51
C PHE A 68 2.17 2.30 6.39
N ARG A 69 2.68 2.88 7.50
CA ARG A 69 3.54 2.17 8.45
C ARG A 69 2.86 0.92 9.01
N ALA A 70 1.59 1.04 9.36
CA ALA A 70 0.86 -0.07 9.95
C ALA A 70 0.68 -1.24 8.98
N ILE A 71 0.46 -0.99 7.69
CA ILE A 71 0.43 -2.08 6.69
C ILE A 71 1.82 -2.66 6.50
N LEU A 72 2.82 -1.81 6.24
CA LEU A 72 4.16 -2.25 5.88
C LEU A 72 4.82 -3.07 7.01
N ALA A 73 4.86 -2.53 8.23
CA ALA A 73 5.41 -3.22 9.39
C ALA A 73 4.59 -4.47 9.72
N GLY A 74 3.26 -4.35 9.68
CA GLY A 74 2.36 -5.45 9.99
C GLY A 74 2.52 -6.65 9.05
N VAL A 75 2.71 -6.42 7.75
CA VAL A 75 3.01 -7.48 6.77
C VAL A 75 4.33 -8.18 7.11
N VAL A 76 5.39 -7.41 7.40
CA VAL A 76 6.71 -7.96 7.73
C VAL A 76 6.66 -8.79 9.02
N GLU A 77 6.02 -8.28 10.06
CA GLU A 77 5.86 -8.96 11.35
C GLU A 77 5.03 -10.24 11.25
N ASN A 78 3.98 -10.24 10.43
CA ASN A 78 3.03 -11.34 10.33
C ASN A 78 3.27 -12.23 9.10
N GLN A 79 4.39 -12.08 8.38
CA GLN A 79 4.64 -12.76 7.11
C GLN A 79 4.53 -14.30 7.22
N LYS A 80 5.02 -14.88 8.33
CA LYS A 80 4.93 -16.33 8.60
C LYS A 80 3.50 -16.84 8.79
N THR A 81 2.55 -15.96 9.07
CA THR A 81 1.12 -16.26 9.17
C THR A 81 0.37 -15.91 7.88
N ILE A 82 0.71 -14.79 7.25
CA ILE A 82 0.10 -14.31 6.00
C ILE A 82 0.39 -15.26 4.84
N ASP A 83 1.65 -15.66 4.64
CA ASP A 83 2.05 -16.46 3.49
C ASP A 83 1.33 -17.82 3.42
N PRO A 84 1.16 -18.58 4.53
CA PRO A 84 0.33 -19.78 4.54
C PRO A 84 -1.13 -19.55 4.16
N ILE A 85 -1.75 -18.46 4.62
CA ILE A 85 -3.15 -18.13 4.28
C ILE A 85 -3.28 -17.91 2.77
N ILE A 86 -2.35 -17.16 2.17
CA ILE A 86 -2.34 -16.95 0.71
C ILE A 86 -2.14 -18.28 -0.01
N ARG A 87 -1.19 -19.12 0.43
CA ARG A 87 -0.92 -20.42 -0.21
C ARG A 87 -2.14 -21.34 -0.21
N GLN A 88 -2.93 -21.35 0.86
CA GLN A 88 -4.17 -22.15 0.93
C GLN A 88 -5.23 -21.71 -0.08
N ALA A 89 -5.17 -20.46 -0.55
CA ALA A 89 -6.07 -19.92 -1.57
C ALA A 89 -5.55 -20.09 -3.01
N LEU A 90 -4.33 -20.61 -3.19
CA LEU A 90 -3.71 -20.84 -4.51
C LEU A 90 -3.79 -22.32 -4.90
N THR A 91 -3.76 -22.60 -6.20
CA THR A 91 -3.66 -23.97 -6.72
C THR A 91 -2.24 -24.53 -6.56
N GLU A 92 -2.11 -25.85 -6.51
CA GLU A 92 -0.81 -26.53 -6.34
C GLU A 92 0.19 -26.14 -7.45
N ASP A 93 -0.27 -25.97 -8.69
CA ASP A 93 0.55 -25.59 -9.85
C ASP A 93 1.04 -24.14 -9.82
N TRP A 94 0.49 -23.31 -8.92
CA TRP A 94 0.74 -21.88 -8.86
C TRP A 94 1.10 -21.42 -7.44
N PRO A 95 2.24 -21.90 -6.89
CA PRO A 95 2.65 -21.56 -5.54
C PRO A 95 2.95 -20.07 -5.41
N LEU A 96 2.90 -19.55 -4.18
CA LEU A 96 3.17 -18.15 -3.86
C LEU A 96 4.49 -17.63 -4.46
N SER A 97 5.54 -18.45 -4.48
CA SER A 97 6.84 -18.10 -5.06
C SER A 97 6.82 -17.87 -6.58
N ARG A 98 5.81 -18.38 -7.29
CA ARG A 98 5.62 -18.23 -8.74
C ARG A 98 4.87 -16.96 -9.12
N LEU A 99 4.16 -16.33 -8.18
CA LEU A 99 3.53 -15.02 -8.39
C LEU A 99 4.60 -13.96 -8.62
N ASP A 100 4.34 -12.96 -9.45
CA ASP A 100 5.24 -11.81 -9.56
C ASP A 100 5.25 -11.00 -8.25
N SER A 101 6.33 -10.23 -8.02
CA SER A 101 6.54 -9.46 -6.80
C SER A 101 5.42 -8.46 -6.51
N THR A 102 4.81 -7.87 -7.55
CA THR A 102 3.72 -6.90 -7.39
C THR A 102 2.48 -7.61 -6.85
N LEU A 103 2.09 -8.72 -7.47
CA LEU A 103 0.95 -9.50 -7.00
C LEU A 103 1.17 -10.07 -5.60
N ARG A 104 2.37 -10.56 -5.28
CA ARG A 104 2.72 -10.97 -3.90
C ARG A 104 2.55 -9.83 -2.90
N ALA A 105 3.04 -8.63 -3.24
CA ALA A 105 2.92 -7.45 -2.37
C ALA A 105 1.45 -7.07 -2.13
N ILE A 106 0.62 -7.07 -3.18
CA ILE A 106 -0.82 -6.80 -3.09
C ILE A 106 -1.50 -7.83 -2.18
N LEU A 107 -1.28 -9.12 -2.42
CA LEU A 107 -1.92 -10.19 -1.64
C LEU A 107 -1.50 -10.14 -0.16
N ARG A 108 -0.21 -9.90 0.12
CA ARG A 108 0.27 -9.78 1.50
C ARG A 108 -0.34 -8.59 2.22
N ALA A 109 -0.40 -7.42 1.57
CA ALA A 109 -1.02 -6.22 2.13
C ALA A 109 -2.53 -6.44 2.39
N GLY A 110 -3.25 -7.00 1.42
CA GLY A 110 -4.68 -7.27 1.53
C GLY A 110 -5.00 -8.29 2.64
N VAL A 111 -4.28 -9.41 2.69
CA VAL A 111 -4.47 -10.42 3.74
C VAL A 111 -4.14 -9.86 5.12
N TYR A 112 -3.09 -9.05 5.26
CA TYR A 112 -2.82 -8.36 6.51
C TYR A 112 -3.99 -7.48 6.96
N GLU A 113 -4.52 -6.63 6.07
CA GLU A 113 -5.67 -5.79 6.42
C GLU A 113 -6.89 -6.63 6.78
N LEU A 114 -7.22 -7.67 6.01
CA LEU A 114 -8.34 -8.57 6.32
C LEU A 114 -8.19 -9.23 7.71
N MET A 115 -6.96 -9.54 8.13
CA MET A 115 -6.69 -10.17 9.42
C MET A 115 -6.65 -9.20 10.60
N LYS A 116 -6.25 -7.93 10.38
CA LYS A 116 -5.87 -7.00 11.45
C LYS A 116 -6.67 -5.68 11.46
N ARG A 117 -7.50 -5.43 10.45
CA ARG A 117 -8.32 -4.22 10.29
C ARG A 117 -9.82 -4.54 10.26
N GLU A 118 -10.34 -4.98 11.41
CA GLU A 118 -11.78 -5.17 11.61
C GLU A 118 -12.59 -3.87 11.47
N ASP A 119 -11.91 -2.71 11.61
CA ASP A 119 -12.48 -1.38 11.43
C ASP A 119 -12.68 -0.99 9.96
N VAL A 120 -12.23 -1.81 9.00
CA VAL A 120 -12.38 -1.57 7.57
C VAL A 120 -13.33 -2.62 6.97
N PRO A 121 -14.41 -2.21 6.29
CA PRO A 121 -15.30 -3.15 5.61
C PRO A 121 -14.54 -3.99 4.58
N VAL A 122 -14.79 -5.30 4.55
CA VAL A 122 -14.11 -6.25 3.64
C VAL A 122 -14.18 -5.82 2.18
N ALA A 123 -15.32 -5.28 1.73
CA ALA A 123 -15.49 -4.82 0.35
C ALA A 123 -14.62 -3.60 -0.05
N VAL A 124 -13.95 -2.96 0.91
CA VAL A 124 -13.04 -1.83 0.68
C VAL A 124 -11.58 -2.29 0.56
N ILE A 125 -11.25 -3.45 1.11
CA ILE A 125 -9.92 -4.07 1.07
C ILE A 125 -9.81 -4.85 -0.24
#